data_AF-A0A0G0VKW4-F1
#
_entry.id   AF-A0A0G0VKW4-F1
#
_cell.length_a   1.000
_cell.length_b   1.000
_cell.length_c   1.000
_cell.angle_alpha   90.00
_cell.angle_beta   90.00
_cell.angle_gamma   90.00
#
_symmetry.space_group_name_H-M   'P 1'
#
loop_
_entity.id
_entity.type
_entity.pdbx_description
1 polymer ?
#
loop_
_entity_poly.entity_id
_entity_poly.type
_entity_poly.pdbx_seq_one_letter_code
_entity_poly.pdbx_strand_id
1 'polypeptide(L)'
;MRELRFIKKKRSGRDATGRVSVRHQGGQHKRFTRNVDFKRDKRNIWGKVVAVEYDPNRTSDIALIQYADGEKRYILAPEGIKVSDKIISSEDAEIGIGNSTLLRNLPIGTFVHNVEIFPGKGGQLARGAGTYAIVSLKASIGGDKKSKR
;
A
#
# COMPACT_ATOMS: atom_id res chain seq x y z
N MET A 1 -11.58 15.69 4.51
CA MET A 1 -11.58 14.94 3.22
C MET A 1 -10.96 15.69 2.06
N ARG A 2 -11.12 17.03 1.93
CA ARG A 2 -10.47 17.80 0.84
C ARG A 2 -8.93 17.67 0.84
N GLU A 3 -8.33 17.52 2.01
CA GLU A 3 -6.87 17.39 2.19
C GLU A 3 -6.27 16.08 1.65
N LEU A 4 -7.06 15.02 1.52
CA LEU A 4 -6.59 13.70 1.07
C LEU A 4 -6.70 13.49 -0.45
N ARG A 5 -7.13 14.52 -1.19
CA ARG A 5 -7.26 14.45 -2.65
C ARG A 5 -6.77 15.73 -3.31
N PHE A 6 -6.08 15.59 -4.43
CA PHE A 6 -5.61 16.72 -5.24
C PHE A 6 -5.95 16.52 -6.71
N ILE A 7 -6.03 17.61 -7.47
CA ILE A 7 -6.38 17.53 -8.90
C ILE A 7 -5.24 16.83 -9.65
N LYS A 8 -5.58 15.76 -10.39
CA LYS A 8 -4.63 15.10 -11.27
C LYS A 8 -4.48 15.92 -12.55
N LYS A 9 -3.31 16.54 -12.73
CA LYS A 9 -2.98 17.23 -13.99
C LYS A 9 -2.87 16.22 -15.13
N LYS A 10 -3.50 16.51 -16.26
CA LYS A 10 -3.45 15.67 -17.46
C LYS A 10 -2.15 15.97 -18.21
N ARG A 11 -1.40 14.92 -18.58
CA ARG A 11 -0.21 15.03 -19.45
C ARG A 11 -0.47 14.55 -20.88
N SER A 12 -1.51 13.74 -21.10
CA SER A 12 -1.90 13.20 -22.43
C SER A 12 -0.72 12.59 -23.20
N GLY A 13 0.09 11.77 -22.53
CA GLY A 13 1.23 11.08 -23.15
C GLY A 13 2.43 11.95 -23.51
N ARG A 14 2.45 13.23 -23.11
CA ARG A 14 3.54 14.17 -23.42
C ARG A 14 4.60 14.23 -22.32
N ASP A 15 5.84 14.43 -22.73
CA ASP A 15 6.97 14.68 -21.84
C ASP A 15 7.15 16.17 -21.50
N ALA A 16 8.25 16.51 -20.83
CA ALA A 16 8.57 17.88 -20.43
C ALA A 16 8.86 18.83 -21.63
N THR A 17 9.24 18.29 -22.79
CA THR A 17 9.47 19.06 -24.02
C THR A 17 8.19 19.29 -24.83
N GLY A 18 7.07 18.69 -24.40
CA GLY A 18 5.77 18.76 -25.08
C GLY A 18 5.60 17.74 -26.21
N ARG A 19 6.59 16.87 -26.45
CA ARG A 19 6.53 15.80 -27.44
C ARG A 19 5.75 14.61 -26.90
N VAL A 20 5.04 13.90 -27.77
CA VAL A 20 4.31 12.67 -27.40
C VAL A 20 5.33 11.54 -27.23
N SER A 21 5.62 11.18 -25.98
CA SER A 21 6.54 10.09 -25.63
C SER A 21 5.81 8.75 -25.44
N VAL A 22 4.55 8.79 -25.00
CA VAL A 22 3.69 7.61 -24.83
C VAL A 22 2.44 7.76 -25.66
N ARG A 23 2.23 6.82 -26.59
CA ARG A 23 1.04 6.78 -27.47
C ARG A 23 -0.20 6.27 -26.73
N HIS A 24 -1.38 6.46 -27.33
CA HIS A 24 -2.68 6.00 -26.82
C HIS A 24 -3.07 6.56 -25.44
N GLN A 25 -2.58 7.76 -25.10
CA GLN A 25 -2.90 8.46 -23.85
C GLN A 25 -3.48 9.85 -24.15
N GLY A 26 -4.78 10.05 -23.90
CA GLY A 26 -5.46 11.32 -24.16
C GLY A 26 -6.95 11.27 -23.80
N GLY A 27 -7.62 12.43 -23.70
CA GLY A 27 -9.08 12.49 -23.53
C GLY A 27 -9.66 12.09 -22.16
N GLN A 28 -8.84 11.83 -21.15
CA GLN A 28 -9.32 11.39 -19.82
C GLN A 28 -10.28 12.40 -19.17
N HIS A 29 -11.36 11.92 -18.52
CA HIS A 29 -12.20 12.75 -17.64
C HIS A 29 -11.37 13.38 -16.50
N LYS A 30 -11.78 14.53 -15.97
CA LYS A 30 -11.09 15.15 -14.83
C LYS A 30 -11.21 14.24 -13.60
N ARG A 31 -10.07 13.90 -13.00
CA ARG A 31 -10.00 13.01 -11.82
C ARG A 31 -9.22 13.69 -10.71
N PHE A 32 -9.57 13.36 -9.47
CA PHE A 32 -8.77 13.69 -8.30
C PHE A 32 -7.89 12.50 -7.96
N THR A 33 -6.60 12.73 -7.77
CA THR A 33 -5.70 11.72 -7.18
C THR A 33 -5.99 11.65 -5.69
N ARG A 34 -6.15 10.43 -5.17
CA ARG A 34 -6.25 10.19 -3.73
C ARG A 34 -4.88 9.85 -3.16
N ASN A 35 -4.51 10.55 -2.09
CA ASN A 35 -3.26 10.33 -1.38
C ASN A 35 -3.37 9.05 -0.54
N VAL A 36 -2.77 7.96 -1.04
CA VAL A 36 -2.77 6.65 -0.38
C VAL A 36 -1.46 6.46 0.36
N ASP A 37 -1.58 6.01 1.60
CA ASP A 37 -0.46 5.62 2.43
C ASP A 37 0.02 4.22 2.03
N PHE A 38 0.97 4.18 1.09
CA PHE A 38 1.67 2.94 0.71
C PHE A 38 2.76 2.53 1.71
N LYS A 39 3.20 3.44 2.59
CA LYS A 39 4.29 3.21 3.54
C LYS A 39 3.82 2.55 4.83
N ARG A 40 2.57 2.78 5.22
CA ARG A 40 2.01 2.28 6.49
C ARG A 40 2.90 2.70 7.67
N ASP A 41 3.45 3.91 7.62
CA ASP A 41 4.47 4.42 8.55
C ASP A 41 3.92 4.79 9.93
N LYS A 42 2.60 4.93 10.04
CA LYS A 42 1.91 5.16 11.31
C LYS A 42 1.83 3.88 12.14
N ARG A 43 2.92 3.59 12.84
CA ARG A 43 3.13 2.37 13.61
C ARG A 43 2.52 2.46 15.02
N ASN A 44 2.11 1.31 15.55
CA ASN A 44 1.61 1.11 16.92
C ASN A 44 0.35 1.91 17.28
N ILE A 45 -0.38 2.42 16.29
CA ILE A 45 -1.63 3.15 16.49
C ILE A 45 -2.74 2.38 15.76
N TRP A 46 -3.79 2.03 16.51
CA TRP A 46 -4.97 1.38 15.94
C TRP A 46 -5.75 2.33 15.04
N GLY A 47 -6.16 1.83 13.89
CA GLY A 47 -7.06 2.49 12.95
C GLY A 47 -8.34 1.69 12.77
N LYS A 48 -9.46 2.40 12.63
CA LYS A 48 -10.76 1.81 12.28
C LYS A 48 -11.07 2.10 10.81
N VAL A 49 -11.55 1.10 10.09
CA VAL A 49 -12.06 1.27 8.72
C VAL A 49 -13.37 2.04 8.77
N VAL A 50 -13.40 3.22 8.15
CA VAL A 50 -14.57 4.09 8.09
C VAL A 50 -15.40 3.80 6.86
N ALA A 51 -14.75 3.61 5.72
CA ALA A 51 -15.40 3.39 4.44
C ALA A 51 -14.47 2.66 3.48
N VAL A 52 -15.06 1.96 2.50
CA VAL A 52 -14.36 1.43 1.32
C VAL A 52 -14.88 2.21 0.11
N GLU A 53 -13.97 2.79 -0.67
CA GLU A 53 -14.28 3.67 -1.78
C GLU A 53 -13.61 3.21 -3.08
N TYR A 54 -14.32 3.39 -4.19
CA TYR A 54 -13.76 3.23 -5.53
C TYR A 54 -12.71 4.30 -5.85
N ASP A 55 -11.56 3.92 -6.44
CA ASP A 55 -10.54 4.87 -6.92
C ASP A 55 -10.33 4.95 -8.43
N PRO A 56 -10.63 6.09 -9.10
CA PRO A 56 -10.52 6.18 -10.56
C PRO A 56 -9.07 6.28 -11.06
N ASN A 57 -8.05 6.26 -10.19
CA ASN A 57 -6.64 6.34 -10.59
C ASN A 57 -5.92 5.00 -10.56
N ARG A 58 -6.58 3.94 -10.06
CA ARG A 58 -6.06 2.59 -9.97
C ARG A 58 -7.19 1.60 -10.19
N THR A 59 -6.87 0.31 -10.21
CA THR A 59 -7.88 -0.75 -10.37
C THR A 59 -8.44 -1.21 -9.03
N SER A 60 -7.66 -1.12 -7.95
CA SER A 60 -8.04 -1.51 -6.60
C SER A 60 -8.88 -0.46 -5.88
N ASP A 61 -9.83 -0.93 -5.09
CA ASP A 61 -10.53 -0.08 -4.13
C ASP A 61 -9.60 0.32 -2.99
N ILE A 62 -10.01 1.36 -2.26
CA ILE A 62 -9.26 1.87 -1.12
C ILE A 62 -10.13 1.94 0.12
N ALA A 63 -9.51 1.76 1.28
CA ALA A 63 -10.17 1.91 2.56
C ALA A 63 -9.76 3.24 3.19
N LEU A 64 -10.74 4.01 3.64
CA LEU A 64 -10.54 5.18 4.50
C LEU A 64 -10.39 4.71 5.94
N ILE A 65 -9.23 4.99 6.53
CA ILE A 65 -8.90 4.62 7.90
C ILE A 65 -8.93 5.87 8.75
N GLN A 66 -9.55 5.78 9.92
CA GLN A 66 -9.46 6.76 10.98
C GLN A 66 -8.65 6.17 12.13
N TYR A 67 -7.48 6.77 12.39
CA TYR A 67 -6.62 6.40 13.50
C TYR A 67 -7.15 6.94 14.82
N ALA A 68 -6.71 6.34 15.93
CA ALA A 68 -7.13 6.72 17.28
C ALA A 68 -6.80 8.19 17.62
N ASP A 69 -5.77 8.77 17.00
CA ASP A 69 -5.39 10.17 17.16
C ASP A 69 -6.16 11.15 16.26
N GLY A 70 -7.15 10.64 15.52
CA GLY A 70 -8.04 11.45 14.68
C GLY A 70 -7.56 11.64 13.24
N GLU A 71 -6.31 11.28 12.91
CA GLU A 71 -5.82 11.39 11.54
C GLU A 71 -6.55 10.37 10.63
N LYS A 72 -6.81 10.79 9.39
CA LYS A 72 -7.43 9.93 8.39
C LYS A 72 -6.48 9.67 7.24
N ARG A 73 -6.37 8.42 6.80
CA ARG A 73 -5.54 8.03 5.65
C ARG A 73 -6.26 7.03 4.77
N TYR A 74 -5.95 7.05 3.49
CA TYR A 74 -6.35 5.96 2.60
C TYR A 74 -5.28 4.88 2.58
N ILE A 75 -5.72 3.63 2.60
CA ILE A 75 -4.89 2.47 2.29
C ILE A 75 -5.51 1.71 1.11
N LEU A 76 -4.77 0.78 0.52
CA LEU A 76 -5.39 -0.20 -0.38
C LEU A 76 -6.38 -1.06 0.41
N ALA A 77 -7.55 -1.34 -0.15
CA ALA A 77 -8.52 -2.23 0.48
C ALA A 77 -8.11 -3.68 0.18
N PRO A 78 -7.65 -4.46 1.18
CA PRO A 78 -7.45 -5.89 0.99
C PRO A 78 -8.79 -6.60 0.86
N GLU A 79 -8.76 -7.78 0.27
CA GLU A 79 -9.93 -8.63 0.17
C GLU A 79 -10.49 -8.98 1.55
N GLY A 80 -11.81 -8.92 1.69
CA GLY A 80 -12.50 -9.25 2.94
C GLY A 80 -12.55 -8.14 3.99
N ILE A 81 -11.92 -6.97 3.75
CA ILE A 81 -11.99 -5.85 4.71
C ILE A 81 -13.42 -5.27 4.78
N LYS A 82 -13.91 -5.07 5.99
CA LYS A 82 -15.24 -4.52 6.27
C LYS A 82 -15.15 -3.20 7.00
N VAL A 83 -16.23 -2.42 6.89
CA VAL A 83 -16.40 -1.20 7.69
C VAL A 83 -16.42 -1.59 9.16
N SER A 84 -15.74 -0.78 9.98
CA SER A 84 -15.49 -1.00 11.41
C SER A 84 -14.40 -1.99 11.80
N ASP A 85 -13.74 -2.66 10.86
CA ASP A 85 -12.58 -3.48 11.17
C ASP A 85 -11.45 -2.64 11.77
N LYS A 86 -10.70 -3.25 12.70
CA LYS A 86 -9.53 -2.65 13.32
C LYS A 86 -8.29 -3.13 12.59
N ILE A 87 -7.43 -2.19 12.24
CA ILE A 87 -6.15 -2.45 11.61
C ILE A 87 -5.03 -1.80 12.39
N ILE A 88 -3.85 -2.39 12.33
CA ILE A 88 -2.64 -1.84 12.92
C ILE A 88 -1.45 -2.05 11.99
N SER A 89 -0.55 -1.07 11.98
CA SER A 89 0.79 -1.25 11.46
C SER A 89 1.73 -1.38 12.65
N SER A 90 2.49 -2.46 12.76
CA SER A 90 3.48 -2.64 13.82
C SER A 90 4.53 -3.63 13.37
N GLU A 91 5.70 -3.61 13.98
CA GLU A 91 6.69 -4.66 13.72
C GLU A 91 6.15 -6.02 14.15
N ASP A 92 5.44 -6.09 15.27
CA ASP A 92 4.87 -7.33 15.82
C ASP A 92 3.35 -7.41 15.68
N ALA A 93 2.80 -6.77 14.63
CA ALA A 93 1.37 -6.85 14.37
C ALA A 93 0.93 -8.30 14.12
N GLU A 94 -0.20 -8.67 14.72
CA GLU A 94 -0.85 -9.96 14.47
C GLU A 94 -1.19 -10.13 12.99
N ILE A 95 -1.09 -11.37 12.52
CA ILE A 95 -1.40 -11.74 11.14
C ILE A 95 -2.91 -11.66 10.98
N GLY A 96 -3.37 -10.58 10.37
CA GLY A 96 -4.78 -10.29 10.14
C GLY A 96 -4.97 -9.45 8.88
N ILE A 97 -6.19 -9.45 8.36
CA ILE A 97 -6.55 -8.69 7.17
C ILE A 97 -6.35 -7.18 7.45
N GLY A 98 -5.61 -6.50 6.57
CA GLY A 98 -5.34 -5.06 6.69
C GLY A 98 -4.19 -4.68 7.64
N ASN A 99 -3.68 -5.62 8.43
CA ASN A 99 -2.50 -5.38 9.26
C ASN A 99 -1.23 -5.31 8.42
N SER A 100 -0.27 -4.52 8.88
CA SER A 100 1.04 -4.36 8.23
C SER A 100 2.15 -4.70 9.20
N THR A 101 2.97 -5.69 8.85
CA THR A 101 4.14 -6.15 9.61
C THR A 101 5.32 -6.41 8.66
N LEU A 102 6.49 -6.67 9.23
CA LEU A 102 7.70 -6.98 8.49
C LEU A 102 7.63 -8.39 7.87
N LEU A 103 8.14 -8.55 6.65
CA LEU A 103 8.18 -9.84 5.96
C LEU A 103 8.92 -10.93 6.77
N ARG A 104 9.91 -10.53 7.59
CA ARG A 104 10.64 -11.45 8.47
C ARG A 104 9.74 -12.11 9.53
N ASN A 105 8.65 -11.45 9.93
CA ASN A 105 7.74 -11.91 10.98
C ASN A 105 6.59 -12.78 10.43
N LEU A 106 6.29 -12.71 9.13
CA LEU A 106 5.19 -13.46 8.51
C LEU A 106 5.53 -14.93 8.23
N PRO A 107 4.71 -15.93 8.59
CA PRO A 107 5.01 -17.33 8.29
C PRO A 107 5.12 -17.59 6.78
N ILE A 108 5.87 -18.64 6.42
CA ILE A 108 5.95 -19.12 5.04
C ILE A 108 4.54 -19.57 4.61
N GLY A 109 4.19 -19.31 3.36
CA GLY A 109 2.86 -19.57 2.81
C GLY A 109 1.85 -18.43 3.02
N THR A 110 2.21 -17.36 3.74
CA THR A 110 1.30 -16.22 3.94
C THR A 110 1.10 -15.44 2.64
N PHE A 111 -0.16 -15.14 2.33
CA PHE A 111 -0.54 -14.23 1.26
C PHE A 111 -0.38 -12.77 1.70
N VAL A 112 0.33 -11.98 0.90
CA VAL A 112 0.65 -10.58 1.19
C VAL A 112 0.37 -9.69 -0.03
N HIS A 113 0.19 -8.40 0.19
CA HIS A 113 0.03 -7.40 -0.86
C HIS A 113 0.78 -6.12 -0.45
N ASN A 114 0.89 -5.17 -1.38
CA ASN A 114 1.57 -3.88 -1.14
C ASN A 114 3.00 -4.04 -0.58
N VAL A 115 3.79 -4.92 -1.20
CA VAL A 115 5.13 -5.30 -0.70
C VAL A 115 6.18 -4.24 -1.07
N GLU A 116 7.00 -3.85 -0.10
CA GLU A 116 8.16 -2.98 -0.32
C GLU A 116 9.29 -3.75 -1.02
N ILE A 117 9.94 -3.12 -2.00
CA ILE A 117 11.19 -3.65 -2.60
C ILE A 117 12.39 -3.29 -1.71
N PHE A 118 12.39 -2.06 -1.20
CA PHE A 118 13.40 -1.56 -0.28
C PHE A 118 12.72 -1.11 1.01
N PRO A 119 13.24 -1.48 2.20
CA PRO A 119 12.65 -1.08 3.47
C PRO A 119 12.42 0.44 3.56
N GLY A 120 11.19 0.85 3.87
CA GLY A 120 10.80 2.25 4.09
C GLY A 120 10.51 3.07 2.83
N LYS A 121 10.67 2.50 1.62
CA LYS A 121 10.27 3.17 0.37
C LYS A 121 8.76 3.12 0.11
N GLY A 122 8.00 2.34 0.88
CA GLY A 122 6.59 2.08 0.66
C GLY A 122 6.36 0.96 -0.34
N GLY A 123 5.16 0.38 -0.27
CA GLY A 123 4.77 -0.75 -1.11
C GLY A 123 4.76 -0.39 -2.59
N GLN A 124 5.35 -1.27 -3.39
CA GLN A 124 5.50 -1.11 -4.84
C GLN A 124 4.90 -2.29 -5.60
N LEU A 125 5.01 -3.51 -5.06
CA LEU A 125 4.54 -4.76 -5.67
C LEU A 125 3.14 -5.14 -5.16
N ALA A 126 2.41 -5.91 -5.98
CA ALA A 126 1.07 -6.44 -5.67
C ALA A 126 0.11 -5.36 -5.14
N ARG A 127 -0.12 -4.31 -5.94
CA ARG A 127 -1.02 -3.17 -5.61
C ARG A 127 -2.31 -3.11 -6.44
N GLY A 128 -2.42 -3.97 -7.45
CA GLY A 128 -3.59 -4.04 -8.32
C GLY A 128 -4.76 -4.77 -7.67
N ALA A 129 -5.95 -4.60 -8.23
CA ALA A 129 -7.10 -5.42 -7.85
C ALA A 129 -6.78 -6.92 -8.05
N GLY A 130 -7.09 -7.74 -7.05
CA GLY A 130 -6.87 -9.20 -7.08
C GLY A 130 -5.40 -9.65 -7.09
N THR A 131 -4.43 -8.73 -7.00
CA THR A 131 -3.01 -9.10 -7.00
C THR A 131 -2.52 -9.40 -5.59
N TYR A 132 -1.76 -10.47 -5.43
CA TYR A 132 -1.09 -10.85 -4.19
C TYR A 132 0.30 -11.41 -4.49
N ALA A 133 1.09 -11.57 -3.44
CA ALA A 133 2.33 -12.33 -3.44
C ALA A 133 2.28 -13.36 -2.29
N ILE A 134 3.12 -14.39 -2.38
CA ILE A 134 3.21 -15.44 -1.37
C ILE A 134 4.61 -15.40 -0.78
N VAL A 135 4.71 -15.45 0.54
CA VAL A 135 6.00 -15.64 1.24
C VAL A 135 6.43 -17.10 1.03
N SER A 136 7.15 -17.38 -0.05
CA SER A 136 7.50 -18.76 -0.43
C SER A 136 8.67 -19.33 0.38
N LEU A 137 9.70 -18.54 0.63
CA LEU A 137 10.89 -18.98 1.37
C LEU A 137 11.50 -17.81 2.14
N LYS A 138 12.09 -18.13 3.30
CA LYS A 138 12.93 -17.20 4.06
C LYS A 138 14.32 -17.79 4.17
N ALA A 139 15.28 -17.14 3.53
CA ALA A 139 16.68 -17.48 3.74
C ALA A 139 17.14 -16.85 5.06
N SER A 140 17.60 -17.67 5.99
CA SER A 140 18.47 -17.19 7.07
C SER A 140 19.85 -16.99 6.46
N ILE A 141 20.25 -15.74 6.24
CA ILE A 141 21.67 -15.46 6.00
C ILE A 141 22.35 -15.72 7.34
N GLY A 142 22.97 -16.91 7.47
CA GLY A 142 23.79 -17.22 8.62
C GLY A 142 24.86 -16.15 8.76
N GLY A 143 24.93 -15.52 9.92
CA GLY A 143 26.06 -14.64 10.23
C GLY A 143 27.34 -15.45 10.06
N ASP A 144 28.31 -14.90 9.32
CA ASP A 144 29.66 -15.42 9.24
C ASP A 144 30.13 -15.76 10.66
N LYS A 145 30.14 -17.05 10.99
CA LYS A 145 30.92 -17.54 12.11
C LYS A 145 32.36 -17.33 11.69
N LYS A 146 32.91 -16.14 11.96
CA LYS A 146 34.34 -15.90 11.88
C LYS A 146 35.01 -17.00 12.68
N SER A 147 35.64 -17.91 11.95
CA SER A 147 36.58 -18.91 12.41
C SER A 147 37.54 -18.25 13.39
N LYS A 148 37.29 -18.41 14.70
CA LYS A 148 38.35 -18.30 15.70
C LYS A 148 39.19 -19.56 15.54
N ARG A 149 40.29 -19.42 14.80
CA ARG A 149 41.50 -20.21 15.05
C ARG A 149 42.23 -19.56 16.21
#